data_AF-A0A920S5X3-F1
#
_entry.id   AF-A0A920S5X3-F1
#
_cell.length_a   1.000
_cell.length_b   1.000
_cell.length_c   1.000
_cell.angle_alpha   90.00
_cell.angle_beta   90.00
_cell.angle_gamma   90.00
#
_symmetry.space_group_name_H-M   'P 1'
#
loop_
_entity.id
_entity.type
_entity.pdbx_description
1 polymer ?
#
loop_
_entity_poly.entity_id
_entity_poly.type
_entity_poly.pdbx_seq_one_letter_code
_entity_poly.pdbx_strand_id
1 'polypeptide(L)'
;MQTVIGSSVSIALRNLLMFFGGIVLLVVTNARLSMLVLVCAPLVVLPIVLFGRRVRRLSRSSQDTLAEVGVYAGESLRQIKLVHAFNHQRADIARFSLHVDEAFRVAIARIRQRAWLIVTVMVLVLVAIAVMLWIGGQEVLTGRTSAGELMAFIFYAVVVAASVGAMSEIYGELQRAAGATERLVELLSARSELGEPEVGVGSVSEGTLEFDGVYFAYPKRSDVDVLSDVSFKVSDGEMVALVGPSGAGKSTVLELAQRFYDVTRGSVLVGGESVRQFRLEDLRRNMAYVPQDAVLLAGSIEENLRYGDPAASDETVRAALESANADFVLGLPEGLGTRLGENGQGLSGGERQRIAIARALIADPRLLILDEATSALDPRSEDAIRRTIARQHGERTVLIVAHRLSTVLQADRIIVFDRGCIIGEGSHDELISNNKLYRQFASVQNLSTPQNVTLFRYGSKANETA
;
A
#
# COMPACT_ATOMS: atom_id res chain seq x y z
N MET A 1 -16.10 17.64 -1.97
CA MET A 1 -17.24 17.76 -1.04
C MET A 1 -17.27 19.11 -0.34
N GLN A 2 -16.23 19.49 0.42
CA GLN A 2 -16.19 20.74 1.18
C GLN A 2 -16.46 22.01 0.34
N THR A 3 -15.81 22.15 -0.83
CA THR A 3 -16.02 23.28 -1.74
C THR A 3 -17.45 23.32 -2.31
N VAL A 4 -17.99 22.15 -2.67
CA VAL A 4 -19.33 22.03 -3.26
C VAL A 4 -20.40 22.46 -2.27
N ILE A 5 -20.33 21.95 -1.04
CA ILE A 5 -21.31 22.25 0.01
C ILE A 5 -21.12 23.66 0.56
N GLY A 6 -19.86 24.13 0.68
CA GLY A 6 -19.54 25.42 1.31
C GLY A 6 -19.82 26.65 0.43
N SER A 7 -19.61 26.57 -0.88
CA SER A 7 -19.74 27.76 -1.75
C SER A 7 -20.40 27.49 -3.09
N SER A 8 -20.19 26.32 -3.72
CA SER A 8 -20.70 26.08 -5.08
C SER A 8 -22.23 26.09 -5.15
N VAL A 9 -22.96 25.66 -4.11
CA VAL A 9 -24.45 25.73 -4.07
C VAL A 9 -24.94 27.18 -4.08
N SER A 10 -24.38 28.04 -3.22
CA SER A 10 -24.75 29.46 -3.16
C SER A 10 -24.40 30.20 -4.45
N ILE A 11 -23.25 29.87 -5.04
CA ILE A 11 -22.82 30.41 -6.34
C ILE A 11 -23.76 29.91 -7.44
N ALA A 12 -24.19 28.64 -7.41
CA ALA A 12 -25.12 28.07 -8.38
C ALA A 12 -26.46 28.77 -8.31
N LEU A 13 -27.01 28.93 -7.11
CA LEU A 13 -28.29 29.60 -6.90
C LEU A 13 -28.24 31.06 -7.39
N ARG A 14 -27.19 31.81 -7.04
CA ARG A 14 -26.98 33.19 -7.51
C ARG A 14 -26.94 33.25 -9.04
N ASN A 15 -26.14 32.40 -9.69
CA ASN A 15 -26.01 32.40 -11.15
C ASN A 15 -27.29 31.93 -11.85
N LEU A 16 -28.05 31.02 -11.23
CA LEU A 16 -29.34 30.59 -11.74
C LEU A 16 -30.35 31.74 -11.70
N LEU A 17 -30.40 32.50 -10.60
CA LEU A 17 -31.20 33.72 -10.50
C LEU A 17 -30.77 34.79 -11.50
N MET A 18 -29.46 35.04 -11.65
CA MET A 18 -28.93 35.99 -12.63
C MET A 18 -29.23 35.58 -14.08
N PHE A 19 -29.17 34.27 -14.38
CA PHE A 19 -29.49 33.73 -15.70
C PHE A 19 -30.97 33.90 -16.04
N PHE A 20 -31.87 33.38 -15.20
CA PHE A 20 -33.31 33.45 -15.46
C PHE A 20 -33.84 34.89 -15.37
N GLY A 21 -33.43 35.63 -14.34
CA GLY A 21 -33.81 37.05 -14.19
C GLY A 21 -33.29 37.90 -15.35
N GLY A 22 -32.04 37.67 -15.78
CA GLY A 22 -31.46 38.35 -16.93
C GLY A 22 -32.18 38.04 -18.24
N ILE A 23 -32.57 36.79 -18.50
CA ILE A 23 -33.37 36.42 -19.67
C ILE A 23 -34.74 37.11 -19.66
N VAL A 24 -35.43 37.11 -18.52
CA VAL A 24 -36.72 37.81 -18.38
C VAL A 24 -36.56 39.30 -18.67
N LEU A 25 -35.54 39.95 -18.10
CA LEU A 25 -35.27 41.36 -18.33
C LEU A 25 -34.92 41.67 -19.79
N LEU A 26 -34.15 40.80 -20.48
CA LEU A 26 -33.87 40.95 -21.91
C LEU A 26 -35.16 40.97 -22.73
N VAL A 27 -36.04 39.99 -22.51
CA VAL A 27 -37.31 39.84 -23.26
C VAL A 27 -38.26 41.00 -22.99
N VAL A 28 -38.39 41.41 -21.72
CA VAL A 28 -39.25 42.53 -21.32
C VAL A 28 -38.75 43.87 -21.89
N THR A 29 -37.42 44.08 -21.94
CA THR A 29 -36.84 45.32 -22.44
C THR A 29 -37.01 45.45 -23.96
N ASN A 30 -36.62 44.42 -24.72
CA ASN A 30 -36.79 44.42 -26.18
C ASN A 30 -36.82 42.97 -26.71
N ALA A 31 -38.02 42.51 -27.07
CA ALA A 31 -38.24 41.15 -27.57
C ALA A 31 -37.50 40.88 -28.90
N ARG A 32 -37.29 41.90 -29.74
CA ARG A 32 -36.66 41.76 -31.05
C ARG A 32 -35.15 41.61 -30.94
N LEU A 33 -34.50 42.43 -30.12
CA LEU A 33 -33.08 42.27 -29.77
C LEU A 33 -32.84 40.97 -29.00
N SER A 34 -33.81 40.52 -28.19
CA SER A 34 -33.74 39.21 -27.52
C SER A 34 -33.71 38.04 -28.49
N MET A 35 -34.48 38.10 -29.59
CA MET A 35 -34.45 37.08 -30.63
C MET A 35 -33.09 37.01 -31.32
N LEU A 36 -32.42 38.15 -31.51
CA LEU A 36 -31.05 38.20 -32.02
C LEU A 36 -30.07 37.51 -31.07
N VAL A 37 -30.16 37.78 -29.75
CA VAL A 37 -29.34 37.10 -28.73
C VAL A 37 -29.57 35.59 -28.75
N LEU A 38 -30.82 35.14 -28.91
CA LEU A 38 -31.16 33.72 -28.98
C LEU A 38 -30.50 33.01 -30.18
N VAL A 39 -30.26 33.73 -31.28
CA VAL A 39 -29.54 33.21 -32.46
C VAL A 39 -28.02 33.29 -32.29
N CYS A 40 -27.51 34.39 -31.74
CA CYS A 40 -26.07 34.58 -31.50
C CYS A 40 -25.52 33.64 -30.41
N ALA A 41 -26.32 33.34 -29.38
CA ALA A 41 -25.86 32.52 -28.26
C ALA A 41 -25.43 31.10 -28.68
N PRO A 42 -26.20 30.31 -29.46
CA PRO A 42 -25.74 29.02 -30.00
C PRO A 42 -24.47 29.12 -30.84
N LEU A 43 -24.31 30.19 -31.63
CA LEU A 43 -23.11 30.41 -32.46
C LEU A 43 -21.85 30.59 -31.61
N VAL A 44 -21.96 31.21 -30.43
CA VAL A 44 -20.86 31.35 -29.47
C VAL A 44 -20.64 30.06 -28.66
N VAL A 45 -21.72 29.39 -28.24
CA VAL A 45 -21.65 28.18 -27.39
C VAL A 45 -21.12 26.98 -28.17
N LEU A 46 -21.47 26.82 -29.45
CA LEU A 46 -21.09 25.65 -30.24
C LEU A 46 -19.56 25.45 -30.33
N PRO A 47 -18.74 26.47 -30.67
CA PRO A 47 -17.28 26.37 -30.59
C PRO A 47 -16.78 25.99 -29.19
N ILE A 48 -17.37 26.53 -28.11
CA ILE A 48 -17.00 26.18 -26.73
C ILE A 48 -17.15 24.68 -26.51
N VAL A 49 -18.27 24.09 -26.94
CA VAL A 49 -18.52 22.65 -26.80
C VAL A 49 -17.56 21.83 -27.67
N LEU A 50 -17.35 22.22 -28.93
CA LEU A 50 -16.53 21.47 -29.88
C LEU A 50 -15.04 21.50 -29.51
N PHE A 51 -14.46 22.70 -29.35
CA PHE A 51 -13.05 22.85 -28.96
C PHE A 51 -12.82 22.43 -27.51
N GLY A 52 -13.79 22.67 -26.62
CA GLY A 52 -13.70 22.29 -25.20
C GLY A 52 -13.51 20.78 -24.99
N ARG A 53 -14.17 19.93 -25.78
CA ARG A 53 -13.95 18.47 -25.75
C ARG A 53 -12.50 18.10 -26.07
N ARG A 54 -11.91 18.74 -27.08
CA ARG A 54 -10.51 18.52 -27.48
C ARG A 54 -9.53 19.03 -26.42
N VAL A 55 -9.78 20.21 -25.86
CA VAL A 55 -9.02 20.76 -24.73
C VAL A 55 -9.08 19.81 -23.54
N ARG A 56 -10.25 19.26 -23.19
CA ARG A 56 -10.40 18.29 -22.10
C ARG A 56 -9.59 17.02 -22.34
N ARG A 57 -9.61 16.48 -23.57
CA ARG A 57 -8.82 15.29 -23.95
C ARG A 57 -7.31 15.56 -23.83
N LEU A 58 -6.83 16.67 -24.39
CA LEU A 58 -5.41 17.06 -24.29
C LEU A 58 -5.00 17.40 -22.86
N SER A 59 -5.91 17.94 -22.05
CA SER A 59 -5.65 18.20 -20.64
C SER A 59 -5.46 16.92 -19.85
N ARG A 60 -6.20 15.85 -20.16
CA ARG A 60 -5.99 14.52 -19.57
C ARG A 60 -4.64 13.94 -20.00
N SER A 61 -4.40 13.87 -21.31
CA SER A 61 -3.13 13.38 -21.85
C SER A 61 -1.92 14.14 -21.29
N SER A 62 -2.02 15.47 -21.12
CA SER A 62 -0.96 16.28 -20.51
C SER A 62 -0.72 15.94 -19.03
N GLN A 63 -1.76 15.55 -18.29
CA GLN A 63 -1.62 15.08 -16.91
C GLN A 63 -0.99 13.69 -16.86
N ASP A 64 -1.42 12.79 -17.74
CA ASP A 64 -0.91 11.42 -17.83
C ASP A 64 0.59 11.42 -18.15
N THR A 65 1.03 12.17 -19.17
CA THR A 65 2.46 12.30 -19.52
C THR A 65 3.29 12.95 -18.42
N LEU A 66 2.70 13.90 -17.66
CA LEU A 66 3.40 14.51 -16.52
C LEU A 66 3.54 13.53 -15.36
N ALA A 67 2.55 12.66 -15.15
CA ALA A 67 2.62 11.60 -14.15
C ALA A 67 3.71 10.58 -14.52
N GLU A 68 3.84 10.19 -15.78
CA GLU A 68 4.91 9.30 -16.28
C GLU A 68 6.31 9.86 -15.99
N VAL A 69 6.53 11.16 -16.21
CA VAL A 69 7.79 11.85 -15.83
C VAL A 69 8.06 11.70 -14.34
N GLY A 70 7.03 11.88 -13.50
CA GLY A 70 7.12 11.72 -12.05
C GLY A 70 7.43 10.28 -11.63
N VAL A 71 6.81 9.29 -12.27
CA VAL A 71 7.09 7.86 -12.03
C VAL A 71 8.54 7.53 -12.37
N TYR A 72 9.02 7.92 -13.55
CA TYR A 72 10.39 7.65 -13.98
C TYR A 72 11.42 8.29 -13.05
N ALA A 73 11.23 9.57 -12.70
CA ALA A 73 12.11 10.28 -11.78
C ALA A 73 12.09 9.65 -10.39
N GLY A 74 10.90 9.30 -9.89
CA GLY A 74 10.72 8.67 -8.59
C GLY A 74 11.40 7.30 -8.50
N GLU A 75 11.30 6.48 -9.54
CA GLU A 75 11.99 5.19 -9.62
C GLU A 75 13.52 5.36 -9.66
N SER A 76 14.01 6.24 -10.55
CA SER A 76 15.45 6.50 -10.71
C SER A 76 16.10 7.04 -9.44
N LEU A 77 15.43 7.96 -8.73
CA LEU A 77 15.92 8.53 -7.47
C LEU A 77 15.86 7.51 -6.32
N ARG A 78 14.80 6.70 -6.26
CA ARG A 78 14.69 5.63 -5.27
C ARG A 78 15.80 4.59 -5.44
N GLN A 79 16.19 4.32 -6.69
CA GLN A 79 17.26 3.39 -7.05
C GLN A 79 18.57 4.08 -7.43
N ILE A 80 18.85 5.28 -6.87
CA ILE A 80 20.01 6.09 -7.27
C ILE A 80 21.35 5.34 -7.12
N LYS A 81 21.47 4.50 -6.09
CA LYS A 81 22.66 3.66 -5.89
C LYS A 81 22.89 2.70 -7.06
N LEU A 82 21.82 2.15 -7.65
CA LEU A 82 21.91 1.28 -8.82
C LEU A 82 22.40 2.07 -10.05
N VAL A 83 21.81 3.24 -10.28
CA VAL A 83 22.23 4.14 -11.38
C VAL A 83 23.71 4.48 -11.27
N HIS A 84 24.20 4.79 -10.06
CA HIS A 84 25.62 5.05 -9.82
C HIS A 84 26.49 3.79 -9.95
N ALA A 85 26.06 2.65 -9.40
CA ALA A 85 26.83 1.41 -9.44
C ALA A 85 27.10 0.95 -10.88
N PHE A 86 26.15 1.19 -11.79
CA PHE A 86 26.26 0.84 -13.20
C PHE A 86 26.65 2.02 -14.11
N ASN A 87 26.98 3.20 -13.55
CA ASN A 87 27.33 4.41 -14.30
C ASN A 87 26.32 4.78 -15.40
N HIS A 88 25.02 4.57 -15.12
CA HIS A 88 23.94 4.77 -16.08
C HIS A 88 23.39 6.21 -16.13
N GLN A 89 23.98 7.15 -15.38
CA GLN A 89 23.44 8.51 -15.22
C GLN A 89 23.15 9.18 -16.58
N ARG A 90 24.06 9.04 -17.56
CA ARG A 90 23.87 9.64 -18.89
C ARG A 90 22.70 9.03 -19.66
N ALA A 91 22.54 7.71 -19.59
CA ALA A 91 21.46 7.01 -20.28
C ALA A 91 20.10 7.35 -19.65
N ASP A 92 20.04 7.39 -18.32
CA ASP A 92 18.82 7.76 -17.57
C ASP A 92 18.43 9.23 -17.78
N ILE A 93 19.40 10.15 -17.81
CA ILE A 93 19.13 11.55 -18.16
C ILE A 93 18.56 11.66 -19.58
N ALA A 94 19.14 10.95 -20.55
CA ALA A 94 18.64 10.99 -21.93
C ALA A 94 17.20 10.44 -22.04
N ARG A 95 16.89 9.34 -21.34
CA ARG A 95 15.53 8.80 -21.26
C ARG A 95 14.57 9.75 -20.55
N PHE A 96 14.99 10.35 -19.44
CA PHE A 96 14.19 11.36 -18.74
C PHE A 96 13.86 12.54 -19.65
N SER A 97 14.83 13.05 -20.42
CA SER A 97 14.63 14.12 -21.40
C SER A 97 13.55 13.77 -22.43
N LEU A 98 13.51 12.53 -22.94
CA LEU A 98 12.46 12.09 -23.88
C LEU A 98 11.05 12.18 -23.26
N HIS A 99 10.89 11.80 -21.99
CA HIS A 99 9.58 11.90 -21.31
C HIS A 99 9.19 13.36 -21.07
N VAL A 100 10.15 14.21 -20.70
CA VAL A 100 9.93 15.65 -20.52
C VAL A 100 9.53 16.31 -21.85
N ASP A 101 10.22 15.99 -22.94
CA ASP A 101 9.91 16.53 -24.27
C ASP A 101 8.52 16.12 -24.73
N GLU A 102 8.11 14.87 -24.46
CA GLU A 102 6.76 14.42 -24.78
C GLU A 102 5.70 15.18 -23.99
N ALA A 103 5.86 15.28 -22.67
CA ALA A 103 4.97 16.04 -21.81
C ALA A 103 4.88 17.51 -22.25
N PHE A 104 6.00 18.11 -22.63
CA PHE A 104 6.07 19.48 -23.14
C PHE A 104 5.32 19.63 -24.47
N ARG A 105 5.50 18.71 -25.41
CA ARG A 105 4.80 18.70 -26.70
C ARG A 105 3.27 18.61 -26.54
N VAL A 106 2.81 17.73 -25.64
CA VAL A 106 1.38 17.60 -25.31
C VAL A 106 0.85 18.86 -24.62
N ALA A 107 1.63 19.46 -23.73
CA ALA A 107 1.29 20.73 -23.08
C ALA A 107 1.15 21.88 -24.10
N ILE A 108 2.07 22.02 -25.05
CA ILE A 108 1.96 23.00 -26.15
C ILE A 108 0.68 22.75 -26.95
N ALA A 109 0.40 21.50 -27.31
CA ALA A 109 -0.82 21.18 -28.06
C ALA A 109 -2.09 21.59 -27.31
N ARG A 110 -2.14 21.35 -25.99
CA ARG A 110 -3.22 21.79 -25.10
C ARG A 110 -3.35 23.31 -25.07
N ILE A 111 -2.25 24.03 -24.87
CA ILE A 111 -2.23 25.50 -24.81
C ILE A 111 -2.69 26.09 -26.15
N ARG A 112 -2.18 25.57 -27.27
CA ARG A 112 -2.57 26.01 -28.61
C ARG A 112 -4.07 25.84 -28.85
N GLN A 113 -4.64 24.69 -28.46
CA GLN A 113 -6.10 24.47 -28.58
C GLN A 113 -6.91 25.40 -27.68
N ARG A 114 -6.43 25.68 -26.46
CA ARG A 114 -7.07 26.64 -25.55
C ARG A 114 -7.01 28.07 -26.10
N ALA A 115 -5.88 28.47 -26.67
CA ALA A 115 -5.71 29.79 -27.29
C ALA A 115 -6.67 29.97 -28.48
N TRP A 116 -6.76 28.97 -29.37
CA TRP A 116 -7.73 28.99 -30.47
C TRP A 116 -9.18 29.10 -30.00
N LEU A 117 -9.54 28.36 -28.94
CA LEU A 117 -10.86 28.47 -28.32
C LEU A 117 -11.13 29.91 -27.83
N ILE A 118 -10.19 30.49 -27.06
CA ILE A 118 -10.34 31.86 -26.52
C ILE A 118 -10.49 32.89 -27.65
N VAL A 119 -9.61 32.84 -28.66
CA VAL A 119 -9.66 33.78 -29.80
C VAL A 119 -10.97 33.63 -30.56
N THR A 120 -11.42 32.40 -30.85
CA THR A 120 -12.67 32.14 -31.56
C THR A 120 -13.88 32.70 -30.80
N VAL A 121 -13.96 32.44 -29.49
CA VAL A 121 -15.05 32.93 -28.64
C VAL A 121 -15.01 34.46 -28.54
N MET A 122 -13.82 35.05 -28.35
CA MET A 122 -13.66 36.50 -28.25
C MET A 122 -14.13 37.20 -29.53
N VAL A 123 -13.70 36.72 -30.70
CA VAL A 123 -14.11 37.26 -32.00
C VAL A 123 -15.62 37.15 -32.17
N LEU A 124 -16.22 36.00 -31.87
CA LEU A 124 -17.67 35.81 -31.99
C LEU A 124 -18.47 36.73 -31.07
N VAL A 125 -18.01 36.92 -29.82
CA VAL A 125 -18.64 37.83 -28.87
C VAL A 125 -18.54 39.28 -29.34
N LEU A 126 -17.37 39.72 -29.80
CA LEU A 126 -17.19 41.07 -30.35
C LEU A 126 -18.06 41.32 -31.59
N VAL A 127 -18.14 40.35 -32.49
CA VAL A 127 -19.04 40.42 -33.66
C VAL A 127 -20.50 40.48 -33.21
N ALA A 128 -20.92 39.67 -32.23
CA ALA A 128 -22.28 39.69 -31.71
C ALA A 128 -22.64 41.06 -31.10
N ILE A 129 -21.72 41.66 -30.32
CA ILE A 129 -21.90 43.00 -29.75
C ILE A 129 -21.97 44.06 -30.86
N ALA A 130 -21.10 43.98 -31.88
CA ALA A 130 -21.10 44.93 -32.99
C ALA A 130 -22.41 44.87 -33.79
N VAL A 131 -22.90 43.66 -34.10
CA VAL A 131 -24.19 43.46 -34.78
C VAL A 131 -25.35 43.96 -33.92
N MET A 132 -25.30 43.71 -32.60
CA MET A 132 -26.31 44.19 -31.66
C MET A 132 -26.34 45.71 -31.58
N LEU A 133 -25.18 46.37 -31.50
CA LEU A 133 -25.08 47.83 -31.52
C LEU A 133 -25.53 48.43 -32.85
N TRP A 134 -25.22 47.78 -33.97
CA TRP A 134 -25.68 48.21 -35.29
C TRP A 134 -27.21 48.16 -35.38
N ILE A 135 -27.83 47.03 -35.06
CA ILE A 135 -29.28 46.84 -35.15
C ILE A 135 -29.99 47.71 -34.10
N GLY A 136 -29.55 47.66 -32.84
CA GLY A 136 -30.11 48.45 -31.75
C GLY A 136 -29.95 49.95 -31.97
N GLY A 137 -28.81 50.39 -32.51
CA GLY A 137 -28.59 51.80 -32.87
C GLY A 137 -29.57 52.29 -33.94
N GLN A 138 -29.90 51.46 -34.94
CA GLN A 138 -30.94 51.78 -35.91
C GLN A 138 -32.33 51.86 -35.25
N GLU A 139 -32.62 51.04 -34.24
CA GLU A 139 -33.89 51.15 -33.46
C GLU A 139 -33.96 52.43 -32.64
N VAL A 140 -32.82 52.90 -32.12
CA VAL A 140 -32.73 54.19 -31.43
C VAL A 140 -32.93 55.36 -32.40
N LEU A 141 -32.28 55.33 -33.57
CA LEU A 141 -32.42 56.37 -34.59
C LEU A 141 -33.85 56.47 -35.15
N THR A 142 -34.56 55.34 -35.22
CA THR A 142 -35.96 55.28 -35.65
C THR A 142 -36.98 55.57 -34.53
N GLY A 143 -36.51 55.89 -33.32
CA GLY A 143 -37.35 56.25 -32.17
C GLY A 143 -38.12 55.08 -31.55
N ARG A 144 -37.78 53.84 -31.89
CA ARG A 144 -38.46 52.62 -31.38
C ARG A 144 -37.93 52.17 -30.01
N THR A 145 -36.73 52.58 -29.65
CA THR A 145 -36.05 52.22 -28.40
C THR A 145 -35.19 53.40 -27.95
N SER A 146 -35.02 53.58 -26.64
CA SER A 146 -34.12 54.61 -26.10
C SER A 146 -32.66 54.12 -26.04
N ALA A 147 -31.70 55.05 -26.05
CA ALA A 147 -30.29 54.70 -25.84
C ALA A 147 -30.05 54.04 -24.47
N GLY A 148 -30.85 54.41 -23.45
CA GLY A 148 -30.81 53.80 -22.12
C GLY A 148 -31.25 52.34 -22.13
N GLU A 149 -32.33 52.01 -22.85
CA GLU A 149 -32.79 50.62 -23.02
C GLU A 149 -31.76 49.77 -23.76
N LEU A 150 -31.09 50.31 -24.79
CA LEU A 150 -30.01 49.61 -25.50
C LEU A 150 -28.82 49.30 -24.59
N MET A 151 -28.39 50.27 -23.78
CA MET A 151 -27.29 50.07 -22.81
C MET A 151 -27.67 49.06 -21.72
N ALA A 152 -28.90 49.14 -21.19
CA ALA A 152 -29.42 48.18 -20.21
C ALA A 152 -29.47 46.76 -20.81
N PHE A 153 -29.89 46.64 -22.07
CA PHE A 153 -29.94 45.36 -22.79
C PHE A 153 -28.56 44.72 -22.92
N ILE A 154 -27.53 45.49 -23.31
CA ILE A 154 -26.14 44.99 -23.40
C ILE A 154 -25.64 44.54 -22.02
N PHE A 155 -25.92 45.31 -20.97
CA PHE A 155 -25.56 44.95 -19.61
C PHE A 155 -26.21 43.62 -19.17
N TYR A 156 -27.51 43.45 -19.40
CA TYR A 156 -28.22 42.20 -19.10
C TYR A 156 -27.65 41.02 -19.88
N ALA A 157 -27.31 41.21 -21.17
CA ALA A 157 -26.72 40.16 -22.01
C ALA A 157 -25.36 39.68 -21.47
N VAL A 158 -24.51 40.61 -21.00
CA VAL A 158 -23.22 40.26 -20.36
C VAL A 158 -23.42 39.49 -19.06
N VAL A 159 -24.37 39.92 -18.21
CA VAL A 159 -24.68 39.23 -16.95
C VAL A 159 -25.19 37.82 -17.20
N VAL A 160 -26.08 37.62 -18.17
CA VAL A 160 -26.58 36.29 -18.57
C VAL A 160 -25.43 35.42 -19.07
N ALA A 161 -24.56 35.94 -19.96
CA ALA A 161 -23.42 35.20 -20.48
C ALA A 161 -22.43 34.77 -19.38
N ALA A 162 -22.11 35.67 -18.44
CA ALA A 162 -21.25 35.36 -17.31
C ALA A 162 -21.85 34.28 -16.40
N SER A 163 -23.17 34.33 -16.18
CA SER A 163 -23.90 33.34 -15.38
C SER A 163 -23.82 31.94 -15.99
N VAL A 164 -23.96 31.82 -17.32
CA VAL A 164 -23.80 30.54 -18.04
C VAL A 164 -22.39 29.97 -17.89
N GLY A 165 -21.36 30.82 -17.99
CA GLY A 165 -19.97 30.43 -17.78
C GLY A 165 -19.74 29.87 -16.38
N ALA A 166 -20.20 30.59 -15.36
CA ALA A 166 -20.08 30.16 -13.96
C ALA A 166 -20.87 28.85 -13.68
N MET A 167 -22.07 28.69 -14.23
CA MET A 167 -22.82 27.43 -14.12
C MET A 167 -22.09 26.25 -14.75
N SER A 168 -21.40 26.46 -15.87
CA SER A 168 -20.60 25.41 -16.53
C SER A 168 -19.41 24.95 -15.67
N GLU A 169 -18.77 25.88 -14.96
CA GLU A 169 -17.68 25.56 -14.02
C GLU A 169 -18.19 24.76 -12.82
N ILE A 170 -19.30 25.20 -12.20
CA ILE A 170 -19.94 24.49 -11.09
C ILE A 170 -20.35 23.07 -11.49
N TYR A 171 -20.89 22.90 -12.70
CA TYR A 171 -21.21 21.57 -13.22
C TYR A 171 -19.97 20.66 -13.28
N GLY A 172 -18.83 21.20 -13.70
CA GLY A 172 -17.55 20.49 -13.68
C GLY A 172 -17.05 20.15 -12.26
N GLU A 173 -17.25 21.05 -11.29
CA GLU A 173 -16.97 20.79 -9.87
C GLU A 173 -17.85 19.68 -9.30
N LEU A 174 -19.15 19.72 -9.58
CA LEU A 174 -20.11 18.71 -9.14
C LEU A 174 -19.75 17.32 -9.70
N GLN A 175 -19.40 17.23 -10.99
CA GLN A 175 -18.97 15.97 -11.59
C GLN A 175 -17.69 15.42 -10.92
N ARG A 176 -16.71 16.29 -10.63
CA ARG A 176 -15.49 15.88 -9.92
C ARG A 176 -15.79 15.40 -8.51
N ALA A 177 -16.66 16.11 -7.79
CA ALA A 177 -17.07 15.73 -6.45
C ALA A 177 -17.80 14.39 -6.45
N ALA A 178 -18.75 14.18 -7.38
CA ALA A 178 -19.47 12.92 -7.51
C ALA A 178 -18.52 11.72 -7.71
N GLY A 179 -17.58 11.80 -8.65
CA GLY A 179 -16.62 10.71 -8.88
C GLY A 179 -15.62 10.50 -7.73
N ALA A 180 -15.26 11.55 -6.99
CA ALA A 180 -14.43 11.40 -5.79
C ALA A 180 -15.23 10.75 -4.64
N THR A 181 -16.50 11.10 -4.48
CA THR A 181 -17.40 10.52 -3.49
C THR A 181 -17.68 9.06 -3.77
N GLU A 182 -17.89 8.69 -5.04
CA GLU A 182 -18.07 7.29 -5.44
C GLU A 182 -16.89 6.42 -4.97
N ARG A 183 -15.65 6.83 -5.22
CA ARG A 183 -14.46 6.11 -4.74
C ARG A 183 -14.36 6.04 -3.22
N LEU A 184 -14.74 7.11 -2.52
CA LEU A 184 -14.75 7.10 -1.04
C LEU A 184 -15.81 6.14 -0.50
N VAL A 185 -17.00 6.11 -1.12
CA VAL A 185 -18.07 5.18 -0.74
C VAL A 185 -17.65 3.74 -1.05
N GLU A 186 -17.04 3.49 -2.21
CA GLU A 186 -16.48 2.18 -2.56
C GLU A 186 -15.50 1.70 -1.48
N LEU A 187 -14.53 2.54 -1.09
CA LEU A 187 -13.58 2.22 -0.02
C LEU A 187 -14.23 2.02 1.34
N LEU A 188 -15.20 2.85 1.72
CA LEU A 188 -15.94 2.71 2.99
C LEU A 188 -16.86 1.49 3.01
N SER A 189 -17.31 1.04 1.84
CA SER A 189 -18.15 -0.15 1.68
C SER A 189 -17.37 -1.44 1.51
N ALA A 190 -16.06 -1.36 1.29
CA ALA A 190 -15.20 -2.52 1.17
C ALA A 190 -15.24 -3.34 2.47
N ARG A 191 -15.52 -4.64 2.34
CA ARG A 191 -15.55 -5.58 3.46
C ARG A 191 -14.31 -6.45 3.42
N SER A 192 -13.82 -6.82 4.61
CA SER A 192 -12.79 -7.85 4.74
C SER A 192 -13.29 -9.17 4.15
N GLU A 193 -12.46 -9.83 3.36
CA GLU A 193 -12.74 -11.19 2.88
C GLU A 193 -12.65 -12.22 4.02
N LEU A 194 -11.87 -11.91 5.07
CA LEU A 194 -11.81 -12.70 6.29
C LEU A 194 -13.04 -12.40 7.14
N GLY A 195 -13.96 -13.38 7.21
CA GLY A 195 -15.16 -13.28 8.03
C GLY A 195 -14.88 -13.38 9.53
N GLU A 196 -15.34 -12.37 10.26
CA GLU A 196 -15.46 -12.28 11.74
C GLU A 196 -16.57 -13.16 12.35
N PRO A 197 -16.36 -14.15 13.25
CA PRO A 197 -17.50 -14.67 14.01
C PRO A 197 -18.05 -13.60 14.98
N GLU A 198 -19.37 -13.52 15.14
CA GLU A 198 -20.00 -12.56 16.08
C GLU A 198 -19.53 -12.79 17.52
N VAL A 199 -19.38 -14.05 17.91
CA VAL A 199 -18.78 -14.48 19.18
C VAL A 199 -17.64 -15.42 18.83
N GLY A 200 -16.40 -14.97 19.00
CA GLY A 200 -15.22 -15.79 18.78
C GLY A 200 -14.93 -16.70 19.96
N VAL A 201 -14.21 -17.78 19.70
CA VAL A 201 -13.48 -18.50 20.74
C VAL A 201 -12.47 -17.53 21.36
N GLY A 202 -12.40 -17.47 22.69
CA GLY A 202 -11.51 -16.58 23.42
C GLY A 202 -10.04 -17.00 23.35
N SER A 203 -9.22 -16.52 24.30
CA SER A 203 -7.80 -16.90 24.39
C SER A 203 -7.62 -18.40 24.57
N VAL A 204 -6.65 -18.98 23.84
CA VAL A 204 -6.31 -20.39 23.93
C VAL A 204 -5.30 -20.61 25.06
N SER A 205 -5.49 -21.68 25.85
CA SER A 205 -4.56 -22.03 26.93
C SER A 205 -3.29 -22.74 26.44
N GLU A 206 -3.36 -23.41 25.29
CA GLU A 206 -2.29 -24.19 24.67
C GLU A 206 -1.86 -23.60 23.32
N GLY A 207 -0.57 -23.66 23.01
CA GLY A 207 0.02 -23.20 21.75
C GLY A 207 0.02 -24.24 20.63
N THR A 208 -0.80 -25.30 20.71
CA THR A 208 -0.86 -26.35 19.68
C THR A 208 -1.35 -25.76 18.33
N LEU A 209 -0.66 -26.06 17.23
CA LEU A 209 -1.01 -25.64 15.87
C LEU A 209 -1.15 -26.86 14.96
N GLU A 210 -2.26 -26.98 14.24
CA GLU A 210 -2.53 -28.13 13.38
C GLU A 210 -3.00 -27.69 11.99
N PHE A 211 -2.41 -28.29 10.96
CA PHE A 211 -2.85 -28.21 9.57
C PHE A 211 -3.43 -29.58 9.22
N ASP A 212 -4.68 -29.61 8.77
CA ASP A 212 -5.41 -30.82 8.41
C ASP A 212 -5.89 -30.74 6.95
N GLY A 213 -5.24 -31.50 6.06
CA GLY A 213 -5.60 -31.63 4.65
C GLY A 213 -5.60 -30.31 3.89
N VAL A 214 -4.63 -29.43 4.15
CA VAL A 214 -4.66 -28.04 3.66
C VAL A 214 -4.27 -27.94 2.18
N TYR A 215 -5.13 -27.29 1.40
CA TYR A 215 -4.85 -26.82 0.04
C TYR A 215 -5.04 -25.30 -0.01
N PHE A 216 -4.14 -24.62 -0.71
CA PHE A 216 -4.20 -23.16 -0.79
C PHE A 216 -3.62 -22.62 -2.10
N ALA A 217 -4.36 -21.68 -2.70
CA ALA A 217 -3.90 -20.82 -3.79
C ALA A 217 -4.16 -19.34 -3.44
N TYR A 218 -3.22 -18.45 -3.77
CA TYR A 218 -3.42 -17.01 -3.54
C TYR A 218 -4.54 -16.47 -4.46
N PRO A 219 -5.37 -15.52 -4.00
CA PRO A 219 -6.50 -15.01 -4.80
C PRO A 219 -6.13 -14.46 -6.17
N LYS A 220 -4.95 -13.83 -6.28
CA LYS A 220 -4.44 -13.27 -7.56
C LYS A 220 -3.95 -14.34 -8.54
N ARG A 221 -3.77 -15.58 -8.08
CA ARG A 221 -3.24 -16.71 -8.86
C ARG A 221 -3.93 -18.00 -8.40
N SER A 222 -5.24 -18.05 -8.56
CA SER A 222 -6.09 -19.16 -8.12
C SER A 222 -5.96 -20.43 -8.97
N ASP A 223 -5.22 -20.36 -10.07
CA ASP A 223 -4.93 -21.45 -10.99
C ASP A 223 -3.78 -22.36 -10.52
N VAL A 224 -2.99 -21.93 -9.53
CA VAL A 224 -1.84 -22.67 -9.03
C VAL A 224 -1.93 -22.81 -7.51
N ASP A 225 -2.12 -24.05 -7.05
CA ASP A 225 -2.00 -24.39 -5.64
C ASP A 225 -0.54 -24.19 -5.19
N VAL A 226 -0.37 -23.37 -4.16
CA VAL A 226 0.91 -23.16 -3.47
C VAL A 226 1.14 -24.23 -2.41
N LEU A 227 0.06 -24.67 -1.75
CA LEU A 227 0.06 -25.82 -0.83
C LEU A 227 -0.90 -26.88 -1.34
N SER A 228 -0.48 -28.14 -1.28
CA SER A 228 -1.21 -29.29 -1.80
C SER A 228 -1.13 -30.43 -0.79
N ASP A 229 -2.26 -30.70 -0.13
CA ASP A 229 -2.43 -31.77 0.87
C ASP A 229 -1.48 -31.70 2.07
N VAL A 230 -1.34 -30.51 2.65
CA VAL A 230 -0.43 -30.28 3.78
C VAL A 230 -1.14 -30.64 5.09
N SER A 231 -0.63 -31.67 5.77
CA SER A 231 -1.11 -32.08 7.08
C SER A 231 0.04 -32.28 8.06
N PHE A 232 0.03 -31.57 9.19
CA PHE A 232 0.99 -31.73 10.29
C PHE A 232 0.47 -31.04 11.55
N LYS A 233 0.97 -31.46 12.71
CA LYS A 233 0.58 -30.90 14.01
C LYS A 233 1.80 -30.54 14.83
N VAL A 234 1.93 -29.29 15.25
CA VAL A 234 2.92 -28.80 16.22
C VAL A 234 2.30 -28.81 17.61
N SER A 235 2.87 -29.59 18.51
CA SER A 235 2.37 -29.76 19.88
C SER A 235 2.71 -28.57 20.77
N ASP A 236 1.99 -28.39 21.87
CA ASP A 236 2.30 -27.36 22.86
C ASP A 236 3.75 -27.48 23.37
N GLY A 237 4.50 -26.38 23.34
CA GLY A 237 5.91 -26.33 23.74
C GLY A 237 6.91 -26.94 22.74
N GLU A 238 6.44 -27.55 21.65
CA GLU A 238 7.28 -28.17 20.61
C GLU A 238 7.93 -27.10 19.72
N MET A 239 9.19 -27.31 19.35
CA MET A 239 9.88 -26.54 18.31
C MET A 239 9.95 -27.34 17.02
N VAL A 240 9.29 -26.85 15.97
CA VAL A 240 9.27 -27.47 14.64
C VAL A 240 9.95 -26.57 13.60
N ALA A 241 10.88 -27.16 12.85
CA ALA A 241 11.57 -26.49 11.75
C ALA A 241 10.99 -26.86 10.38
N LEU A 242 10.62 -25.85 9.59
CA LEU A 242 10.23 -25.99 8.19
C LEU A 242 11.47 -25.76 7.30
N VAL A 243 11.80 -26.76 6.48
CA VAL A 243 12.95 -26.71 5.56
C VAL A 243 12.53 -27.06 4.14
N GLY A 244 13.20 -26.48 3.16
CA GLY A 244 12.91 -26.76 1.75
C GLY A 244 13.34 -25.62 0.83
N PRO A 245 13.28 -25.81 -0.50
CA PRO A 245 13.65 -24.80 -1.48
C PRO A 245 12.84 -23.49 -1.33
N SER A 246 13.39 -22.38 -1.84
CA SER A 246 12.63 -21.14 -1.98
C SER A 246 11.41 -21.37 -2.87
N GLY A 247 10.24 -20.85 -2.48
CA GLY A 247 8.98 -21.06 -3.18
C GLY A 247 8.27 -22.39 -2.89
N ALA A 248 8.75 -23.20 -1.95
CA ALA A 248 8.09 -24.46 -1.57
C ALA A 248 6.82 -24.30 -0.71
N GLY A 249 6.41 -23.06 -0.38
CA GLY A 249 5.20 -22.78 0.42
C GLY A 249 5.42 -22.52 1.91
N LYS A 250 6.66 -22.49 2.40
CA LYS A 250 6.99 -22.33 3.84
C LYS A 250 6.44 -21.05 4.47
N SER A 251 6.70 -19.88 3.88
CA SER A 251 6.15 -18.61 4.38
C SER A 251 4.62 -18.56 4.26
N THR A 252 4.04 -19.23 3.26
CA THR A 252 2.58 -19.36 3.12
C THR A 252 1.97 -20.13 4.28
N VAL A 253 2.63 -21.17 4.79
CA VAL A 253 2.21 -21.85 6.03
C VAL A 253 2.16 -20.87 7.21
N LEU A 254 3.16 -20.00 7.34
CA LEU A 254 3.21 -19.00 8.40
C LEU A 254 2.09 -17.94 8.28
N GLU A 255 1.76 -17.55 7.05
CA GLU A 255 0.66 -16.62 6.76
C GLU A 255 -0.72 -17.23 7.08
N LEU A 256 -0.90 -18.52 6.79
CA LEU A 256 -2.14 -19.25 7.08
C LEU A 256 -2.30 -19.51 8.57
N ALA A 257 -1.23 -19.78 9.30
CA ALA A 257 -1.27 -19.90 10.77
C ALA A 257 -1.80 -18.61 11.42
N GLN A 258 -1.40 -17.44 10.91
CA GLN A 258 -1.86 -16.12 11.38
C GLN A 258 -3.20 -15.67 10.78
N ARG A 259 -3.81 -16.53 9.93
CA ARG A 259 -5.03 -16.25 9.18
C ARG A 259 -4.96 -14.92 8.43
N PHE A 260 -3.86 -14.67 7.71
CA PHE A 260 -3.82 -13.61 6.70
C PHE A 260 -4.61 -13.98 5.45
N TYR A 261 -4.76 -15.28 5.21
CA TYR A 261 -5.63 -15.86 4.20
C TYR A 261 -6.41 -17.03 4.79
N ASP A 262 -7.58 -17.31 4.24
CA ASP A 262 -8.32 -18.54 4.51
C ASP A 262 -7.86 -19.65 3.56
N VAL A 263 -7.77 -20.88 4.07
CA VAL A 263 -7.44 -22.06 3.25
C VAL A 263 -8.52 -22.35 2.21
N THR A 264 -8.12 -22.83 1.03
CA THR A 264 -9.04 -23.21 -0.04
C THR A 264 -9.76 -24.52 0.29
N ARG A 265 -9.04 -25.49 0.85
CA ARG A 265 -9.58 -26.75 1.41
C ARG A 265 -8.79 -27.15 2.66
N GLY A 266 -9.38 -28.02 3.47
CA GLY A 266 -8.83 -28.43 4.75
C GLY A 266 -9.11 -27.42 5.86
N SER A 267 -8.37 -27.52 6.96
CA SER A 267 -8.49 -26.61 8.09
C SER A 267 -7.16 -26.34 8.78
N VAL A 268 -7.06 -25.16 9.39
CA VAL A 268 -5.97 -24.83 10.33
C VAL A 268 -6.61 -24.65 11.70
N LEU A 269 -6.03 -25.29 12.72
CA LEU A 269 -6.51 -25.27 14.09
C LEU A 269 -5.44 -24.76 15.05
N VAL A 270 -5.87 -24.02 16.07
CA VAL A 270 -5.03 -23.55 17.18
C VAL A 270 -5.71 -23.97 18.48
N GLY A 271 -5.00 -24.73 19.32
CA GLY A 271 -5.56 -25.35 20.53
C GLY A 271 -6.73 -26.29 20.26
N GLY A 272 -6.78 -26.91 19.09
CA GLY A 272 -7.86 -27.80 18.66
C GLY A 272 -9.08 -27.08 18.06
N GLU A 273 -9.12 -25.75 18.04
CA GLU A 273 -10.21 -24.98 17.43
C GLU A 273 -9.79 -24.38 16.10
N SER A 274 -10.69 -24.37 15.11
CA SER A 274 -10.37 -23.79 13.80
C SER A 274 -10.09 -22.29 13.90
N VAL A 275 -9.04 -21.81 13.22
CA VAL A 275 -8.70 -20.37 13.14
C VAL A 275 -9.87 -19.49 12.66
N ARG A 276 -10.84 -20.09 11.95
CA ARG A 276 -12.08 -19.44 11.48
C ARG A 276 -13.05 -19.07 12.60
N GLN A 277 -12.97 -19.76 13.73
CA GLN A 277 -13.85 -19.55 14.88
C GLN A 277 -13.33 -18.47 15.85
N PHE A 278 -12.11 -17.97 15.65
CA PHE A 278 -11.56 -16.87 16.43
C PHE A 278 -11.90 -15.52 15.81
N ARG A 279 -12.04 -14.49 16.66
CA ARG A 279 -11.81 -13.11 16.20
C ARG A 279 -10.33 -12.95 15.90
N LEU A 280 -9.97 -12.15 14.88
CA LEU A 280 -8.57 -12.06 14.45
C LEU A 280 -7.67 -11.46 15.53
N GLU A 281 -8.20 -10.54 16.34
CA GLU A 281 -7.49 -9.97 17.47
C GLU A 281 -7.11 -11.03 18.50
N ASP A 282 -8.06 -11.89 18.89
CA ASP A 282 -7.84 -12.95 19.88
C ASP A 282 -6.86 -14.00 19.35
N LEU A 283 -7.00 -14.42 18.09
CA LEU A 283 -6.08 -15.34 17.45
C LEU A 283 -4.65 -14.81 17.45
N ARG A 284 -4.46 -13.58 16.95
CA ARG A 284 -3.13 -12.99 16.75
C ARG A 284 -2.48 -12.52 18.05
N ARG A 285 -3.25 -12.24 19.11
CA ARG A 285 -2.73 -11.97 20.46
C ARG A 285 -1.98 -13.18 21.04
N ASN A 286 -2.33 -14.40 20.64
CA ASN A 286 -1.61 -15.61 21.07
C ASN A 286 -0.33 -15.87 20.26
N MET A 287 -0.03 -15.07 19.24
CA MET A 287 1.05 -15.30 18.30
C MET A 287 2.01 -14.10 18.25
N ALA A 288 3.30 -14.37 18.07
CA ALA A 288 4.23 -13.33 17.63
C ALA A 288 4.95 -13.78 16.37
N TYR A 289 5.09 -12.85 15.43
CA TYR A 289 5.70 -13.11 14.13
C TYR A 289 6.95 -12.26 13.94
N VAL A 290 8.05 -12.93 13.59
CA VAL A 290 9.30 -12.29 13.18
C VAL A 290 9.52 -12.59 11.70
N PRO A 291 9.34 -11.61 10.80
CA PRO A 291 9.56 -11.80 9.36
C PRO A 291 11.05 -11.93 9.01
N GLN A 292 11.31 -12.47 7.82
CA GLN A 292 12.65 -12.57 7.23
C GLN A 292 13.31 -11.20 7.10
N ASP A 293 12.57 -10.22 6.57
CA ASP A 293 12.99 -8.82 6.52
C ASP A 293 12.31 -8.05 7.65
N ALA A 294 13.02 -7.81 8.76
CA ALA A 294 12.49 -7.04 9.87
C ALA A 294 12.10 -5.61 9.48
N VAL A 295 10.80 -5.33 9.56
CA VAL A 295 10.21 -4.00 9.39
C VAL A 295 10.01 -3.34 10.74
N LEU A 296 10.52 -2.10 10.84
CA LEU A 296 10.28 -1.18 11.94
C LEU A 296 9.42 -0.01 11.43
N LEU A 297 8.45 0.38 12.26
CA LEU A 297 7.56 1.50 12.02
C LEU A 297 8.32 2.82 12.24
N ALA A 298 7.90 3.86 11.51
CA ALA A 298 8.39 5.21 11.77
C ALA A 298 7.95 5.65 13.18
N GLY A 299 8.90 6.09 14.00
CA GLY A 299 8.69 6.30 15.44
C GLY A 299 9.98 6.10 16.23
N SER A 300 9.90 6.05 17.56
CA SER A 300 11.05 5.71 18.41
C SER A 300 11.30 4.19 18.44
N ILE A 301 12.49 3.78 18.90
CA ILE A 301 12.78 2.37 19.18
C ILE A 301 11.83 1.84 20.27
N GLU A 302 11.54 2.66 21.28
CA GLU A 302 10.59 2.32 22.33
C GLU A 302 9.19 2.02 21.80
N GLU A 303 8.65 2.89 20.94
CA GLU A 303 7.33 2.70 20.31
C GLU A 303 7.29 1.41 19.48
N ASN A 304 8.40 1.06 18.82
CA ASN A 304 8.51 -0.18 18.08
C ASN A 304 8.53 -1.41 19.01
N LEU A 305 9.23 -1.36 20.14
CA LEU A 305 9.28 -2.46 21.12
C LEU A 305 7.91 -2.66 21.79
N ARG A 306 7.31 -1.58 22.27
CA ARG A 306 5.96 -1.55 22.88
C ARG A 306 4.84 -1.81 21.88
N TYR A 307 5.13 -1.93 20.59
CA TYR A 307 4.15 -2.41 19.61
C TYR A 307 3.77 -3.88 19.86
N GLY A 308 4.64 -4.67 20.49
CA GLY A 308 4.34 -6.05 20.90
C GLY A 308 3.34 -6.11 22.06
N ASP A 309 3.53 -5.26 23.07
CA ASP A 309 2.58 -5.01 24.15
C ASP A 309 2.67 -3.54 24.60
N PRO A 310 1.64 -2.71 24.34
CA PRO A 310 1.64 -1.30 24.74
C PRO A 310 1.78 -1.09 26.26
N ALA A 311 1.40 -2.09 27.07
CA ALA A 311 1.43 -2.03 28.52
C ALA A 311 2.73 -2.57 29.15
N ALA A 312 3.69 -3.04 28.35
CA ALA A 312 4.93 -3.64 28.84
C ALA A 312 5.68 -2.70 29.81
N SER A 313 6.23 -3.21 30.92
CA SER A 313 7.04 -2.35 31.82
C SER A 313 8.43 -2.09 31.22
N ASP A 314 9.13 -1.08 31.73
CA ASP A 314 10.50 -0.79 31.30
C ASP A 314 11.46 -1.95 31.61
N GLU A 315 11.19 -2.72 32.66
CA GLU A 315 11.91 -3.95 33.01
C GLU A 315 11.71 -5.03 31.94
N THR A 316 10.47 -5.24 31.50
CA THR A 316 10.16 -6.18 30.40
C THR A 316 10.87 -5.77 29.11
N VAL A 317 10.87 -4.48 28.79
CA VAL A 317 11.56 -3.94 27.61
C VAL A 317 13.08 -4.20 27.70
N ARG A 318 13.71 -3.94 28.85
CA ARG A 318 15.15 -4.21 29.05
C ARG A 318 15.48 -5.70 28.98
N ALA A 319 14.68 -6.56 29.61
CA ALA A 319 14.89 -8.01 29.59
C ALA A 319 14.76 -8.58 28.17
N ALA A 320 13.82 -8.05 27.37
CA ALA A 320 13.66 -8.44 25.98
C ALA A 320 14.82 -7.97 25.10
N LEU A 321 15.36 -6.76 25.33
CA LEU A 321 16.55 -6.27 24.64
C LEU A 321 17.77 -7.14 24.93
N GLU A 322 18.01 -7.48 26.19
CA GLU A 322 19.12 -8.36 26.60
C GLU A 322 18.97 -9.75 25.95
N SER A 323 17.76 -10.32 26.03
CA SER A 323 17.45 -11.62 25.42
C SER A 323 17.66 -11.61 23.91
N ALA A 324 17.30 -10.52 23.23
CA ALA A 324 17.50 -10.37 21.79
C ALA A 324 18.91 -9.86 21.41
N ASN A 325 19.85 -9.79 22.36
CA ASN A 325 21.21 -9.25 22.15
C ASN A 325 21.20 -7.86 21.47
N ALA A 326 20.23 -7.03 21.87
CA ALA A 326 19.94 -5.72 21.30
C ALA A 326 20.48 -4.57 22.18
N ASP A 327 21.50 -4.83 23.01
CA ASP A 327 22.07 -3.86 23.96
C ASP A 327 22.69 -2.63 23.27
N PHE A 328 23.01 -2.73 21.98
CA PHE A 328 23.45 -1.59 21.17
C PHE A 328 22.47 -0.41 21.24
N VAL A 329 21.18 -0.69 21.46
CA VAL A 329 20.14 0.34 21.64
C VAL A 329 20.50 1.27 22.80
N LEU A 330 21.07 0.76 23.89
CA LEU A 330 21.51 1.56 25.05
C LEU A 330 22.72 2.44 24.74
N GLY A 331 23.51 2.08 23.71
CA GLY A 331 24.66 2.84 23.26
C GLY A 331 24.33 3.93 22.23
N LEU A 332 23.08 4.01 21.75
CA LEU A 332 22.64 5.07 20.84
C LEU A 332 22.53 6.42 21.58
N PRO A 333 22.75 7.57 20.91
CA PRO A 333 22.74 8.88 21.54
C PRO A 333 21.45 9.19 22.35
N GLU A 334 20.31 8.70 21.88
CA GLU A 334 18.99 8.88 22.52
C GLU A 334 18.44 7.57 23.11
N GLY A 335 19.24 6.49 23.11
CA GLY A 335 18.83 5.20 23.63
C GLY A 335 17.54 4.68 22.97
N LEU A 336 16.57 4.30 23.81
CA LEU A 336 15.20 3.93 23.44
C LEU A 336 14.42 5.05 22.71
N GLY A 337 14.75 6.31 22.99
CA GLY A 337 14.13 7.48 22.37
C GLY A 337 14.56 7.73 20.93
N THR A 338 15.60 7.03 20.44
CA THR A 338 16.14 7.21 19.10
C THR A 338 15.04 7.05 18.05
N ARG A 339 14.85 8.10 17.23
CA ARG A 339 13.85 8.11 16.16
C ARG A 339 14.33 7.39 14.91
N LEU A 340 13.49 6.50 14.41
CA LEU A 340 13.70 5.73 13.20
C LEU A 340 12.87 6.31 12.04
N GLY A 341 13.49 6.41 10.87
CA GLY A 341 12.79 6.72 9.62
C GLY A 341 11.96 5.54 9.10
N GLU A 342 11.32 5.70 7.93
CA GLU A 342 10.58 4.62 7.27
C GLU A 342 11.43 3.35 7.15
N ASN A 343 10.85 2.19 7.52
CA ASN A 343 11.50 0.87 7.52
C ASN A 343 12.79 0.79 8.38
N GLY A 344 12.93 1.62 9.42
CA GLY A 344 14.10 1.58 10.29
C GLY A 344 15.38 2.10 9.65
N GLN A 345 15.26 3.07 8.72
CA GLN A 345 16.43 3.75 8.13
C GLN A 345 17.34 4.31 9.24
N GLY A 346 18.63 3.98 9.15
CA GLY A 346 19.64 4.32 10.17
C GLY A 346 20.19 3.11 10.93
N LEU A 347 19.50 1.97 10.87
CA LEU A 347 19.95 0.70 11.45
C LEU A 347 20.42 -0.28 10.37
N SER A 348 21.38 -1.14 10.71
CA SER A 348 21.77 -2.30 9.93
C SER A 348 20.66 -3.36 9.91
N GLY A 349 20.72 -4.30 8.95
CA GLY A 349 19.76 -5.41 8.87
C GLY A 349 19.69 -6.24 10.14
N GLY A 350 20.85 -6.59 10.70
CA GLY A 350 20.92 -7.35 11.95
C GLY A 350 20.38 -6.60 13.16
N GLU A 351 20.59 -5.28 13.25
CA GLU A 351 20.00 -4.46 14.32
C GLU A 351 18.47 -4.42 14.25
N ARG A 352 17.90 -4.24 13.05
CA ARG A 352 16.44 -4.29 12.86
C ARG A 352 15.89 -5.66 13.25
N GLN A 353 16.59 -6.73 12.88
CA GLN A 353 16.18 -8.10 13.22
C GLN A 353 16.14 -8.33 14.73
N ARG A 354 17.16 -7.89 15.46
CA ARG A 354 17.21 -8.02 16.92
C ARG A 354 16.10 -7.22 17.62
N ILE A 355 15.77 -6.02 17.12
CA ILE A 355 14.62 -5.25 17.62
C ILE A 355 13.30 -5.97 17.34
N ALA A 356 13.12 -6.56 16.15
CA ALA A 356 11.92 -7.33 15.83
C ALA A 356 11.76 -8.58 16.70
N ILE A 357 12.86 -9.26 17.03
CA ILE A 357 12.87 -10.38 17.97
C ILE A 357 12.50 -9.90 19.38
N ALA A 358 13.11 -8.81 19.88
CA ALA A 358 12.75 -8.23 21.17
C ALA A 358 11.25 -7.87 21.24
N ARG A 359 10.71 -7.25 20.18
CA ARG A 359 9.27 -6.95 20.05
C ARG A 359 8.40 -8.21 20.15
N ALA A 360 8.79 -9.30 19.51
CA ALA A 360 8.08 -10.56 19.58
C ALA A 360 8.15 -11.21 20.98
N LEU A 361 9.27 -11.06 21.69
CA LEU A 361 9.42 -11.54 23.07
C LEU A 361 8.58 -10.73 24.06
N ILE A 362 8.47 -9.41 23.87
CA ILE A 362 7.64 -8.51 24.68
C ILE A 362 6.15 -8.89 24.59
N ALA A 363 5.69 -9.34 23.42
CA ALA A 363 4.31 -9.75 23.20
C ALA A 363 3.89 -11.01 23.99
N ASP A 364 4.84 -11.75 24.55
CA ASP A 364 4.61 -12.98 25.34
C ASP A 364 3.61 -13.98 24.70
N PRO A 365 3.87 -14.46 23.47
CA PRO A 365 2.93 -15.30 22.74
C PRO A 365 2.94 -16.76 23.22
N ARG A 366 1.86 -17.49 22.95
CA ARG A 366 1.83 -18.97 23.05
C ARG A 366 2.51 -19.64 21.86
N LEU A 367 2.41 -19.01 20.68
CA LEU A 367 3.01 -19.48 19.44
C LEU A 367 3.99 -18.44 18.89
N LEU A 368 5.27 -18.78 18.87
CA LEU A 368 6.33 -17.95 18.29
C LEU A 368 6.61 -18.41 16.86
N ILE A 369 6.38 -17.53 15.89
CA ILE A 369 6.56 -17.81 14.46
C ILE A 369 7.78 -17.02 13.94
N LEU A 370 8.77 -17.74 13.42
CA LEU A 370 10.05 -17.17 13.00
C LEU A 370 10.30 -17.50 11.52
N ASP A 371 10.25 -16.50 10.63
CA ASP A 371 10.62 -16.68 9.23
C ASP A 371 12.06 -16.24 9.00
N GLU A 372 13.00 -17.18 8.88
CA GLU A 372 14.43 -16.88 8.62
C GLU A 372 15.04 -15.81 9.56
N ALA A 373 14.62 -15.80 10.82
CA ALA A 373 14.86 -14.70 11.74
C ALA A 373 16.34 -14.42 12.07
N THR A 374 17.27 -15.27 11.64
CA THR A 374 18.72 -15.13 11.86
C THR A 374 19.52 -14.88 10.57
N SER A 375 18.85 -14.75 9.42
CA SER A 375 19.51 -14.63 8.10
C SER A 375 20.42 -13.40 7.98
N ALA A 376 19.99 -12.26 8.52
CA ALA A 376 20.70 -10.98 8.47
C ALA A 376 21.71 -10.73 9.61
N LEU A 377 21.95 -11.73 10.47
CA LEU A 377 22.83 -11.61 11.63
C LEU A 377 24.26 -12.06 11.32
N ASP A 378 25.23 -11.41 11.97
CA ASP A 378 26.61 -11.90 12.03
C ASP A 378 26.69 -13.18 12.91
N PRO A 379 27.72 -14.02 12.74
CA PRO A 379 27.79 -15.31 13.44
C PRO A 379 27.73 -15.23 14.98
N ARG A 380 28.24 -14.15 15.60
CA ARG A 380 28.21 -14.01 17.07
C ARG A 380 26.80 -13.67 17.53
N SER A 381 26.16 -12.70 16.87
CA SER A 381 24.77 -12.31 17.18
C SER A 381 23.79 -13.44 16.89
N GLU A 382 24.00 -14.19 15.81
CA GLU A 382 23.21 -15.36 15.47
C GLU A 382 23.29 -16.43 16.56
N ASP A 383 24.48 -16.76 17.06
CA ASP A 383 24.61 -17.77 18.11
C ASP A 383 23.94 -17.31 19.43
N ALA A 384 24.02 -16.03 19.76
CA ALA A 384 23.32 -15.46 20.91
C ALA A 384 21.79 -15.59 20.76
N ILE A 385 21.23 -15.13 19.64
CA ILE A 385 19.80 -15.24 19.32
C ILE A 385 19.35 -16.70 19.29
N ARG A 386 20.15 -17.59 18.72
CA ARG A 386 19.88 -19.02 18.66
C ARG A 386 19.72 -19.63 20.04
N ARG A 387 20.58 -19.26 21.00
CA ARG A 387 20.45 -19.69 22.40
C ARG A 387 19.18 -19.10 23.04
N THR A 388 18.84 -17.86 22.73
CA THR A 388 17.59 -17.25 23.22
C THR A 388 16.36 -17.99 22.71
N ILE A 389 16.28 -18.28 21.41
CA ILE A 389 15.19 -19.06 20.82
C ILE A 389 15.12 -20.46 21.45
N ALA A 390 16.26 -21.11 21.67
CA ALA A 390 16.31 -22.40 22.36
C ALA A 390 15.83 -22.35 23.82
N ARG A 391 15.93 -21.20 24.51
CA ARG A 391 15.36 -21.04 25.86
C ARG A 391 13.84 -20.87 25.85
N GLN A 392 13.25 -20.50 24.71
CA GLN A 392 11.79 -20.42 24.55
C GLN A 392 11.16 -21.80 24.36
N HIS A 393 11.98 -22.81 24.02
CA HIS A 393 11.57 -24.20 23.90
C HIS A 393 10.98 -24.72 25.22
N GLY A 394 9.86 -25.44 25.15
CA GLY A 394 9.15 -25.96 26.32
C GLY A 394 8.32 -24.93 27.08
N GLU A 395 8.61 -23.63 26.99
CA GLU A 395 7.75 -22.57 27.53
C GLU A 395 6.66 -22.15 26.54
N ARG A 396 6.97 -22.21 25.24
CA ARG A 396 6.10 -21.78 24.15
C ARG A 396 6.27 -22.70 22.94
N THR A 397 5.24 -22.80 22.10
CA THR A 397 5.34 -23.48 20.82
C THR A 397 6.12 -22.63 19.82
N VAL A 398 7.07 -23.21 19.10
CA VAL A 398 7.91 -22.48 18.14
C VAL A 398 7.81 -23.11 16.75
N LEU A 399 7.38 -22.31 15.77
CA LEU A 399 7.40 -22.68 14.36
C LEU A 399 8.42 -21.82 13.62
N ILE A 400 9.48 -22.45 13.11
CA ILE A 400 10.59 -21.74 12.48
C ILE A 400 10.84 -22.19 11.05
N VAL A 401 10.91 -21.25 10.11
CA VAL A 401 11.47 -21.48 8.78
C VAL A 401 12.96 -21.28 8.84
N ALA A 402 13.72 -22.34 8.56
CA ALA A 402 15.16 -22.33 8.72
C ALA A 402 15.87 -22.61 7.40
N HIS A 403 16.79 -21.72 7.04
CA HIS A 403 17.74 -21.90 5.93
C HIS A 403 19.13 -22.32 6.40
N ARG A 404 19.37 -22.30 7.71
CA ARG A 404 20.65 -22.68 8.34
C ARG A 404 20.48 -23.92 9.19
N LEU A 405 21.37 -24.89 9.00
CA LEU A 405 21.30 -26.19 9.68
C LEU A 405 21.49 -26.07 11.19
N SER A 406 22.26 -25.08 11.65
CA SER A 406 22.46 -24.76 13.08
C SER A 406 21.16 -24.49 13.84
N THR A 407 20.18 -23.90 13.15
CA THR A 407 18.82 -23.63 13.66
C THR A 407 17.94 -24.88 13.56
N VAL A 408 18.05 -25.61 12.44
CA VAL A 408 17.29 -26.85 12.21
C VAL A 408 17.61 -27.92 13.26
N LEU A 409 18.87 -28.03 13.69
CA LEU A 409 19.33 -29.03 14.67
C LEU A 409 18.79 -28.82 16.10
N GLN A 410 18.18 -27.67 16.38
CA GLN A 410 17.58 -27.37 17.68
C GLN A 410 16.09 -27.73 17.73
N ALA A 411 15.46 -27.94 16.59
CA ALA A 411 14.07 -28.33 16.54
C ALA A 411 13.91 -29.79 17.01
N ASP A 412 12.82 -30.07 17.71
CA ASP A 412 12.43 -31.43 18.09
C ASP A 412 12.17 -32.27 16.84
N ARG A 413 11.57 -31.62 15.84
CA ARG A 413 11.16 -32.24 14.59
C ARG A 413 11.28 -31.28 13.42
N ILE A 414 11.55 -31.85 12.26
CA ILE A 414 11.79 -31.13 11.02
C ILE A 414 10.78 -31.59 9.99
N ILE A 415 10.18 -30.66 9.26
CA ILE A 415 9.24 -30.91 8.17
C ILE A 415 9.87 -30.39 6.87
N VAL A 416 10.04 -31.30 5.92
CA VAL A 416 10.67 -31.04 4.62
C VAL A 416 9.58 -30.76 3.59
N PHE A 417 9.56 -29.53 3.07
CA PHE A 417 8.66 -29.06 2.04
C PHE A 417 9.32 -29.13 0.66
N ASP A 418 8.56 -29.63 -0.32
CA ASP A 418 8.89 -29.49 -1.74
C ASP A 418 7.61 -29.28 -2.55
N ARG A 419 7.62 -28.25 -3.41
CA ARG A 419 6.50 -27.91 -4.32
C ARG A 419 5.11 -27.91 -3.64
N GLY A 420 5.01 -27.38 -2.43
CA GLY A 420 3.75 -27.27 -1.71
C GLY A 420 3.29 -28.53 -0.99
N CYS A 421 4.07 -29.61 -1.01
CA CYS A 421 3.80 -30.86 -0.29
C CYS A 421 4.84 -31.09 0.81
N ILE A 422 4.43 -31.85 1.84
CA ILE A 422 5.36 -32.42 2.82
C ILE A 422 5.93 -33.71 2.23
N ILE A 423 7.25 -33.79 2.09
CA ILE A 423 7.95 -34.96 1.53
C ILE A 423 8.78 -35.72 2.58
N GLY A 424 8.80 -35.26 3.82
CA GLY A 424 9.52 -35.90 4.90
C GLY A 424 9.29 -35.18 6.21
N GLU A 425 9.24 -35.96 7.29
CA GLU A 425 9.04 -35.47 8.64
C GLU A 425 9.84 -36.36 9.60
N GLY A 426 10.54 -35.77 10.56
CA GLY A 426 11.29 -36.51 11.57
C GLY A 426 12.45 -35.72 12.16
N SER A 427 13.30 -36.42 12.90
CA SER A 427 14.55 -35.87 13.44
C SER A 427 15.63 -35.72 12.35
N HIS A 428 16.70 -34.99 12.66
CA HIS A 428 17.84 -34.83 11.74
C HIS A 428 18.42 -36.18 11.28
N ASP A 429 18.62 -37.11 12.21
CA ASP A 429 19.25 -38.40 11.95
C ASP A 429 18.36 -39.33 11.10
N GLU A 430 17.04 -39.23 11.27
CA GLU A 430 16.07 -39.95 10.44
C GLU A 430 16.02 -39.37 9.03
N LEU A 431 15.94 -38.03 8.90
CA LEU A 431 15.81 -37.38 7.61
C LEU A 431 17.09 -37.44 6.77
N ILE A 432 18.28 -37.40 7.39
CA ILE A 432 19.53 -37.56 6.64
C ILE A 432 19.61 -38.97 6.02
N SER A 433 19.05 -39.98 6.68
CA SER A 433 19.02 -41.37 6.23
C SER A 433 17.93 -41.62 5.19
N ASN A 434 16.75 -41.01 5.36
CA ASN A 434 15.54 -41.39 4.61
C ASN A 434 15.07 -40.35 3.59
N ASN A 435 15.54 -39.10 3.64
CA ASN A 435 15.09 -38.03 2.74
C ASN A 435 16.25 -37.45 1.91
N LYS A 436 16.18 -37.63 0.57
CA LYS A 436 17.21 -37.18 -0.36
C LYS A 436 17.35 -35.65 -0.40
N LEU A 437 16.23 -34.91 -0.36
CA LEU A 437 16.24 -33.44 -0.43
C LEU A 437 16.86 -32.84 0.83
N TYR A 438 16.50 -33.37 1.99
CA TYR A 438 17.10 -32.98 3.26
C TYR A 438 18.60 -33.26 3.29
N ARG A 439 19.03 -34.45 2.82
CA ARG A 439 20.46 -34.78 2.72
C ARG A 439 21.21 -33.81 1.80
N GLN A 440 20.62 -33.42 0.67
CA GLN A 440 21.20 -32.40 -0.20
C GLN A 440 21.34 -31.07 0.53
N PHE A 441 20.29 -30.60 1.19
CA PHE A 441 20.32 -29.37 2.00
C PHE A 441 21.40 -29.42 3.10
N ALA A 442 21.52 -30.52 3.84
CA ALA A 442 22.53 -30.71 4.88
C ALA A 442 23.97 -30.80 4.30
N SER A 443 24.14 -31.43 3.13
CA SER A 443 25.45 -31.57 2.48
C SER A 443 26.02 -30.23 1.99
N VAL A 444 25.17 -29.34 1.48
CA VAL A 444 25.56 -27.97 1.06
C VAL A 444 26.11 -27.17 2.24
N GLN A 445 25.71 -27.51 3.47
CA GLN A 445 26.18 -26.88 4.70
C GLN A 445 27.32 -27.68 5.40
N ASN A 446 28.00 -28.58 4.68
CA ASN A 446 29.20 -29.34 5.13
C ASN A 446 29.01 -30.25 6.36
N LEU A 447 27.82 -30.85 6.53
CA LEU A 447 27.46 -31.60 7.73
C LEU A 447 26.86 -32.99 7.45
N SER A 448 27.32 -33.65 6.38
CA SER A 448 26.89 -35.02 6.02
C SER A 448 27.30 -36.12 7.03
N THR A 449 28.13 -35.79 8.03
CA THR A 449 28.85 -36.78 8.85
C THR A 449 28.61 -36.51 10.35
N PRO A 450 28.28 -37.53 11.17
CA PRO A 450 27.93 -37.37 12.58
C PRO A 450 28.99 -36.64 13.45
N GLN A 451 30.27 -36.70 13.09
CA GLN A 451 31.34 -35.99 13.81
C GLN A 451 31.19 -34.46 13.80
N ASN A 452 30.65 -33.88 12.72
CA ASN A 452 30.48 -32.43 12.64
C ASN A 452 29.24 -31.98 13.42
N VAL A 453 28.20 -32.82 13.55
CA VAL A 453 26.96 -32.50 14.30
C VAL A 453 27.23 -32.30 15.80
N THR A 454 28.11 -33.12 16.39
CA THR A 454 28.48 -33.03 17.81
C THR A 454 29.18 -31.71 18.15
N LEU A 455 30.02 -31.20 17.24
CA LEU A 455 30.70 -29.90 17.34
C LEU A 455 29.74 -28.70 17.33
N PHE A 456 28.59 -28.82 16.66
CA PHE A 456 27.56 -27.76 16.60
C PHE A 456 26.50 -27.86 17.70
N ARG A 457 26.20 -29.07 18.21
CA ARG A 457 25.31 -29.29 19.36
C ARG A 457 25.95 -28.88 20.68
N TYR A 458 27.24 -29.15 20.84
CA TYR A 458 28.01 -28.78 22.02
C TYR A 458 29.14 -27.87 21.57
N GLY A 459 28.93 -26.55 21.69
CA GLY A 459 29.94 -25.56 21.33
C GLY A 459 31.32 -25.95 21.88
N SER A 460 32.32 -25.94 20.99
CA SER A 460 33.73 -26.22 21.23
C SER A 460 34.20 -25.91 22.66
N LYS A 461 34.20 -26.93 23.53
CA LYS A 461 34.92 -26.93 24.82
C LYS A 461 36.30 -27.59 24.72
N ALA A 462 36.81 -27.83 23.51
CA ALA A 462 37.97 -28.70 23.30
C ALA A 462 39.31 -27.97 23.10
N ASN A 463 39.46 -26.68 23.46
CA ASN A 463 40.75 -25.99 23.26
C ASN A 463 41.15 -24.98 24.35
N GLU A 464 40.73 -25.20 25.59
CA GLU A 464 41.32 -24.52 26.78
C GLU A 464 41.87 -25.59 27.73
N THR A 465 42.95 -26.25 27.34
CA THR A 465 43.95 -26.87 28.23
C THR A 465 45.04 -27.52 27.38
N ALA A 466 46.06 -26.74 27.07
CA ALA A 466 47.43 -27.19 26.81
C ALA A 466 48.39 -26.02 27.05
#